data_AF-A0A414SK02-F1
#
_entry.id   AF-A0A414SK02-F1
#
_cell.length_a   1.000
_cell.length_b   1.000
_cell.length_c   1.000
_cell.angle_alpha   90.00
_cell.angle_beta   90.00
_cell.angle_gamma   90.00
#
_symmetry.space_group_name_H-M   'P 1'
#
loop_
_entity.id
_entity.type
_entity.pdbx_description
1 polymer ?
#
loop_
_entity_poly.entity_id
_entity_poly.type
_entity_poly.pdbx_seq_one_letter_code
_entity_poly.pdbx_strand_id
1 'polypeptide(L)'
;MNINEKCPNCRQKGHLSYLNIYGQTIIKCMTCGSLYNQDGSKYVFPKTFCYICPKCGNDYVYPENYAHTCKKCGYPNMIKTEFTGDEHTKLAMDNDEKFEKFLSHLREKYVVDNPDLDKELYQETLDKEFQDSLLNSVEEEEYEEPKIHCPKCNSTNITTGQRGYSFWTGFLGSGKTMNRCGNCGYKWTPGK
;
A
#
# COMPACT_ATOMS: atom_id res chain seq x y z
N MET A 1 7.89 -44.72 2.04
CA MET A 1 7.11 -44.35 0.83
C MET A 1 7.89 -43.26 0.14
N ASN A 2 8.37 -43.47 -1.09
CA ASN A 2 9.14 -42.43 -1.80
C ASN A 2 8.17 -41.30 -2.15
N ILE A 3 8.35 -40.11 -1.57
CA ILE A 3 7.42 -38.99 -1.78
C ILE A 3 7.31 -38.62 -3.26
N ASN A 4 8.30 -39.00 -4.08
CA ASN A 4 8.37 -38.74 -5.51
C ASN A 4 7.28 -39.41 -6.37
N GLU A 5 6.46 -40.32 -5.82
CA GLU A 5 5.45 -41.02 -6.61
C GLU A 5 3.98 -40.66 -6.28
N LYS A 6 3.67 -40.35 -5.01
CA LYS A 6 2.29 -40.06 -4.55
C LYS A 6 2.30 -39.13 -3.34
N CYS A 7 1.33 -38.21 -3.28
CA CYS A 7 1.13 -37.35 -2.12
C CYS A 7 0.77 -38.17 -0.85
N PRO A 8 1.45 -37.96 0.30
CA PRO A 8 1.14 -38.66 1.54
C PRO A 8 -0.29 -38.46 2.07
N ASN A 9 -0.92 -37.30 1.80
CA ASN A 9 -2.28 -36.99 2.25
C ASN A 9 -3.35 -37.50 1.27
N CYS A 10 -3.37 -37.02 0.02
CA CYS A 10 -4.45 -37.36 -0.92
C CYS A 10 -4.19 -38.64 -1.74
N ARG A 11 -3.00 -39.24 -1.65
CA ARG A 11 -2.56 -40.46 -2.36
C ARG A 11 -2.67 -40.41 -3.89
N GLN A 12 -3.06 -39.27 -4.46
CA GLN A 12 -3.08 -39.08 -5.90
C GLN A 12 -1.65 -39.01 -6.43
N LYS A 13 -1.45 -39.59 -7.63
CA LYS A 13 -0.32 -39.25 -8.47
C LYS A 13 -0.57 -37.82 -8.93
N GLY A 14 0.18 -36.88 -8.36
CA GLY A 14 0.03 -35.46 -8.64
C GLY A 14 1.40 -34.84 -8.87
N HIS A 15 1.44 -33.81 -9.71
CA HIS A 15 2.62 -32.97 -9.87
C HIS A 15 3.03 -32.42 -8.51
N LEU A 16 4.25 -32.72 -8.08
CA LEU A 16 4.85 -32.14 -6.89
C LEU A 16 5.62 -30.89 -7.32
N SER A 17 5.38 -29.79 -6.61
CA SER A 17 6.14 -28.56 -6.79
C SER A 17 7.12 -28.41 -5.63
N TYR A 18 8.33 -27.96 -5.93
CA TYR A 18 9.36 -27.66 -4.94
C TYR A 18 9.35 -26.15 -4.69
N LEU A 19 9.08 -25.77 -3.45
CA LEU A 19 9.08 -24.40 -2.98
C LEU A 19 10.33 -24.17 -2.14
N ASN A 20 10.92 -22.98 -2.22
CA ASN A 20 11.88 -22.54 -1.22
C ASN A 20 11.12 -21.71 -0.17
N ILE A 21 11.00 -22.24 1.05
CA ILE A 21 10.37 -21.55 2.18
C ILE A 21 11.43 -21.41 3.26
N TYR A 22 11.81 -20.16 3.57
CA TYR A 22 12.85 -19.84 4.56
C TYR A 22 14.20 -20.56 4.31
N GLY A 23 14.58 -20.76 3.05
CA GLY A 23 15.81 -21.49 2.71
C GLY A 23 15.69 -23.01 2.73
N GLN A 24 14.53 -23.56 3.11
CA GLN A 24 14.24 -24.99 3.05
C GLN A 24 13.49 -25.33 1.77
N THR A 25 13.84 -26.47 1.16
CA THR A 25 13.08 -27.02 0.02
C THR A 25 11.87 -27.79 0.54
N ILE A 26 10.68 -27.21 0.34
CA ILE A 26 9.39 -27.77 0.76
C ILE A 26 8.65 -28.32 -0.45
N ILE A 27 8.08 -29.51 -0.30
CA ILE A 27 7.31 -30.19 -1.34
C ILE A 27 5.83 -29.83 -1.18
N LYS A 28 5.25 -29.19 -2.19
CA LYS A 28 3.81 -28.89 -2.28
C LYS A 28 3.12 -29.88 -3.21
N CYS A 29 2.08 -30.54 -2.70
CA CYS A 29 1.17 -31.29 -3.54
C CYS A 29 0.27 -30.33 -4.33
N MET A 30 0.33 -30.38 -5.66
CA MET A 30 -0.51 -29.51 -6.52
C MET A 30 -1.98 -29.92 -6.54
N THR A 31 -2.32 -31.13 -6.08
CA THR A 31 -3.70 -31.61 -6.00
C THR A 31 -4.41 -31.12 -4.73
N CYS A 32 -3.82 -31.33 -3.55
CA CYS A 32 -4.49 -31.04 -2.26
C CYS A 32 -3.85 -29.90 -1.47
N GLY A 33 -2.80 -29.27 -2.00
CA GLY A 33 -2.11 -28.14 -1.36
C GLY A 33 -1.27 -28.49 -0.13
N SER A 34 -1.25 -29.75 0.30
CA SER A 34 -0.48 -30.17 1.47
C SER A 34 1.03 -30.00 1.27
N LEU A 35 1.70 -29.58 2.34
CA LEU A 35 3.13 -29.26 2.35
C LEU A 35 3.89 -30.33 3.14
N TYR A 36 5.06 -30.70 2.64
CA TYR A 36 5.92 -31.72 3.23
C TYR A 36 7.38 -31.31 3.18
N ASN A 37 8.14 -31.74 4.18
CA ASN A 37 9.59 -31.74 4.13
C ASN A 37 10.09 -32.77 3.10
N GLN A 38 11.36 -32.67 2.73
CA GLN A 38 11.98 -33.62 1.78
C GLN A 38 11.99 -35.07 2.30
N ASP A 39 11.97 -35.27 3.62
CA ASP A 39 11.86 -36.58 4.26
C ASP A 39 10.43 -37.17 4.24
N GLY A 40 9.46 -36.40 3.74
CA GLY A 40 8.05 -36.76 3.64
C GLY A 40 7.22 -36.49 4.90
N SER A 41 7.83 -35.97 5.97
CA SER A 41 7.08 -35.48 7.13
C SER A 41 6.23 -34.25 6.76
N LYS A 42 5.09 -34.06 7.44
CA LYS A 42 4.22 -32.91 7.20
C LYS A 42 4.97 -31.63 7.58
N TYR A 43 5.00 -30.66 6.67
CA TYR A 43 5.57 -29.35 6.97
C TYR A 43 4.64 -28.57 7.89
N VAL A 44 5.22 -28.01 8.94
CA VAL A 44 4.53 -27.12 9.88
C VAL A 44 5.22 -25.78 9.79
N PHE A 45 4.44 -24.73 9.53
CA PHE A 45 4.99 -23.38 9.48
C PHE A 45 5.57 -23.04 10.86
N PRO A 46 6.83 -22.56 10.91
CA PRO A 46 7.42 -22.08 12.15
C PRO A 46 6.62 -20.90 12.71
N LYS A 47 6.63 -20.74 14.03
CA LYS A 47 6.07 -19.55 14.67
C LYS A 47 6.83 -18.32 14.20
N THR A 48 6.09 -17.28 13.84
CA THR A 48 6.63 -16.00 13.41
C THR A 48 6.40 -14.94 14.48
N PHE A 49 7.33 -14.00 14.55
CA PHE A 49 7.29 -12.88 15.48
C PHE A 49 7.63 -11.59 14.74
N CYS A 50 7.16 -10.47 15.27
CA CYS A 50 7.61 -9.15 14.84
C CYS A 50 9.02 -8.91 15.42
N TYR A 51 9.94 -8.49 14.56
CA TYR A 51 11.28 -8.08 14.89
C TYR A 51 11.48 -6.63 14.51
N ILE A 52 12.18 -5.87 15.36
CA ILE A 52 12.51 -4.48 15.09
C ILE A 52 14.02 -4.30 14.99
N CYS A 53 14.47 -3.51 14.02
CA CYS A 53 15.87 -3.18 13.83
C CYS A 53 16.28 -2.12 14.86
N PRO A 54 17.20 -2.41 15.80
CA PRO A 54 17.65 -1.40 16.76
C PRO A 54 18.44 -0.27 16.11
N LYS A 55 19.02 -0.52 14.93
CA LYS A 55 19.85 0.45 14.21
C LYS A 55 19.04 1.49 13.45
N CYS A 56 17.95 1.11 12.79
CA CYS A 56 17.18 2.02 11.92
C CYS A 56 15.68 2.08 12.21
N GLY A 57 15.18 1.32 13.19
CA GLY A 57 13.78 1.33 13.60
C GLY A 57 12.79 0.64 12.66
N ASN A 58 13.26 0.02 11.57
CA ASN A 58 12.40 -0.73 10.65
C ASN A 58 12.06 -2.11 11.21
N ASP A 59 10.84 -2.57 10.98
CA ASP A 59 10.34 -3.86 11.48
C ASP A 59 10.13 -4.89 10.36
N TYR A 60 10.17 -6.17 10.74
CA TYR A 60 9.90 -7.30 9.86
C TYR A 60 9.29 -8.45 10.63
N VAL A 61 8.46 -9.25 9.96
CA VAL A 61 8.00 -10.54 10.50
C VAL A 61 8.96 -11.64 10.06
N TYR A 62 9.56 -12.33 11.03
CA TYR A 62 10.44 -13.47 10.78
C TYR A 62 10.03 -14.71 11.57
N PRO A 63 10.36 -15.90 11.06
CA PRO A 63 10.18 -17.14 11.81
C PRO A 63 11.30 -17.35 12.83
N GLU A 64 10.94 -17.69 14.06
CA GLU A 64 11.81 -17.69 15.24
C GLU A 64 13.22 -18.27 15.03
N ASN A 65 13.32 -19.38 14.31
CA ASN A 65 14.55 -20.17 14.16
C ASN A 65 15.39 -19.82 12.93
N TYR A 66 15.26 -18.62 12.37
CA TYR A 66 15.96 -18.19 11.16
C TYR A 66 16.81 -16.94 11.40
N ALA A 67 17.70 -16.61 10.46
CA ALA A 67 18.52 -15.41 10.58
C ALA A 67 17.66 -14.14 10.42
N HIS A 68 17.80 -13.21 11.36
CA HIS A 68 16.98 -12.00 11.47
C HIS A 68 17.78 -10.76 11.10
N THR A 69 18.02 -10.59 9.81
CA THR A 69 18.75 -9.42 9.29
C THR A 69 17.78 -8.35 8.80
N CYS A 70 18.04 -7.09 9.12
CA CYS A 70 17.27 -5.96 8.62
C CYS A 70 17.44 -5.85 7.10
N LYS A 71 16.36 -5.96 6.33
CA LYS A 71 16.43 -5.85 4.85
C LYS A 71 16.69 -4.41 4.38
N LYS A 72 16.47 -3.40 5.24
CA LYS A 72 16.73 -1.99 4.94
C LYS A 72 18.23 -1.66 5.06
N CYS A 73 18.85 -1.93 6.20
CA CYS A 73 20.22 -1.50 6.50
C CYS A 73 21.24 -2.63 6.65
N GLY A 74 20.82 -3.90 6.55
CA GLY A 74 21.71 -5.06 6.68
C GLY A 74 22.12 -5.42 8.10
N TYR A 75 21.55 -4.76 9.12
CA TYR A 75 21.89 -5.05 10.52
C TYR A 75 21.49 -6.49 10.92
N PRO A 76 22.42 -7.33 11.43
CA PRO A 76 22.21 -8.77 11.55
C PRO A 76 21.46 -9.24 12.81
N ASN A 77 21.32 -8.39 13.84
CA ASN A 77 20.82 -8.79 15.16
C ASN A 77 19.48 -8.10 15.49
N MET A 78 18.46 -8.29 14.66
CA MET A 78 17.16 -7.69 14.94
C MET A 78 16.58 -8.16 16.29
N ILE A 79 15.91 -7.25 16.99
CA ILE A 79 15.32 -7.51 18.31
C ILE A 79 13.97 -8.18 18.13
N LYS A 80 13.81 -9.37 18.73
CA LYS A 80 12.53 -10.05 18.82
C LYS A 80 11.61 -9.30 19.78
N THR A 81 10.42 -8.92 19.32
CA THR A 81 9.38 -8.31 20.17
C THR A 81 8.50 -9.39 20.82
N GLU A 82 7.60 -8.95 21.71
CA GLU A 82 6.58 -9.80 22.32
C GLU A 82 5.44 -10.17 21.36
N PHE A 83 5.34 -9.49 20.22
CA PHE A 83 4.23 -9.65 19.29
C PHE A 83 4.49 -10.76 18.27
N THR A 84 3.46 -11.56 18.02
CA THR A 84 3.49 -12.59 16.97
C THR A 84 3.36 -11.94 15.59
N GLY A 85 3.82 -12.66 14.55
CA GLY A 85 3.66 -12.22 13.18
C GLY A 85 2.19 -12.09 12.75
N ASP A 86 1.30 -12.92 13.32
CA ASP A 86 -0.13 -12.87 13.06
C ASP A 86 -0.78 -11.62 13.66
N GLU A 87 -0.40 -11.24 14.89
CA GLU A 87 -0.88 -10.00 15.52
C GLU A 87 -0.42 -8.77 14.74
N HIS A 88 0.86 -8.74 14.35
CA HIS A 88 1.43 -7.71 13.51
C HIS A 88 0.66 -7.56 12.19
N THR A 89 0.47 -8.67 11.46
CA THR A 89 -0.23 -8.66 10.17
C THR A 89 -1.68 -8.22 10.31
N LYS A 90 -2.38 -8.65 11.37
CA LYS A 90 -3.77 -8.22 11.61
C LYS A 90 -3.87 -6.73 11.87
N LEU A 91 -2.94 -6.15 12.63
CA LEU A 91 -2.92 -4.71 12.88
C LEU A 91 -2.65 -3.93 11.58
N ALA A 92 -1.68 -4.38 10.78
CA ALA A 92 -1.35 -3.77 9.49
C ALA A 92 -2.52 -3.81 8.49
N MET A 93 -3.42 -4.80 8.60
CA MET A 93 -4.59 -4.94 7.73
C MET A 93 -5.86 -4.27 8.26
N ASP A 94 -5.91 -3.91 9.55
CA ASP A 94 -7.10 -3.35 10.19
C ASP A 94 -7.22 -1.84 9.96
N ASN A 95 -6.19 -1.09 10.34
CA ASN A 95 -6.22 0.36 10.34
C ASN A 95 -4.81 0.94 10.38
N ASP A 96 -4.46 1.73 9.36
CA ASP A 96 -3.13 2.33 9.22
C ASP A 96 -2.74 3.19 10.43
N GLU A 97 -3.64 4.04 10.93
CA GLU A 97 -3.37 4.89 12.10
C GLU A 97 -3.04 4.06 13.36
N LYS A 98 -3.75 2.95 13.58
CA LYS A 98 -3.44 2.03 14.69
C LYS A 98 -2.10 1.34 14.48
N PHE A 99 -1.78 0.97 13.24
CA PHE A 99 -0.51 0.34 12.91
C PHE A 99 0.66 1.31 13.12
N GLU A 100 0.54 2.57 12.71
CA GLU A 100 1.54 3.61 12.96
C GLU A 100 1.80 3.85 14.46
N LYS A 101 0.73 3.89 15.26
CA LYS A 101 0.84 3.97 16.73
C LYS A 101 1.54 2.76 17.31
N PHE A 102 1.25 1.57 16.79
CA PHE A 102 1.91 0.34 17.19
C PHE A 102 3.42 0.37 16.88
N LEU A 103 3.82 0.77 15.67
CA LEU A 103 5.23 0.90 15.30
C LEU A 103 5.96 1.95 16.14
N SER A 104 5.31 3.08 16.40
CA SER A 104 5.84 4.12 17.29
C SER A 104 6.15 3.57 18.69
N HIS A 105 5.22 2.80 19.25
CA HIS A 105 5.42 2.16 20.56
C HIS A 105 6.58 1.15 20.57
N LEU A 106 6.74 0.36 19.51
CA LEU A 106 7.89 -0.54 19.39
C LEU A 106 9.21 0.21 19.34
N ARG A 107 9.27 1.34 18.62
CA ARG A 107 10.49 2.16 18.51
C ARG A 107 10.86 2.80 19.83
N GLU A 108 9.88 3.36 20.54
CA GLU A 108 10.10 3.91 21.88
C GLU A 108 10.68 2.84 22.83
N LYS A 109 10.15 1.62 22.77
CA LYS A 109 10.56 0.53 23.66
C LYS A 109 11.91 -0.10 23.32
N TYR A 110 12.23 -0.26 22.03
CA TYR A 110 13.34 -1.10 21.58
C TYR A 110 14.46 -0.35 20.85
N VAL A 111 14.22 0.87 20.38
CA VAL A 111 15.09 1.57 19.43
C VAL A 111 15.64 2.87 20.00
N VAL A 112 14.80 3.74 20.58
CA VAL A 112 15.18 5.12 20.97
C VAL A 112 16.39 5.16 21.91
N ASP A 113 16.42 4.29 22.92
CA ASP A 113 17.52 4.22 23.90
C ASP A 113 18.58 3.15 23.55
N ASN A 114 18.52 2.57 22.35
CA ASN A 114 19.42 1.50 21.96
C ASN A 114 20.80 2.05 21.56
N PRO A 115 21.92 1.47 22.07
CA PRO A 115 23.27 1.93 21.73
C PRO A 115 23.62 1.76 20.24
N ASP A 116 22.98 0.83 19.54
CA ASP A 116 23.23 0.58 18.12
C ASP A 116 22.42 1.51 17.20
N LEU A 117 21.58 2.39 17.77
CA LEU A 117 20.76 3.34 17.03
C LEU A 117 21.63 4.25 16.16
N ASP A 118 21.34 4.25 14.88
CA ASP A 118 21.89 5.15 13.91
C ASP A 118 20.85 6.22 13.60
N LYS A 119 21.05 7.42 14.16
CA LYS A 119 20.05 8.50 14.10
C LYS A 119 19.73 8.94 12.68
N GLU A 120 20.71 8.89 11.78
CA GLU A 120 20.51 9.27 10.38
C GLU A 120 19.64 8.24 9.66
N LEU A 121 19.97 6.94 9.79
CA LEU A 121 19.16 5.85 9.22
C LEU A 121 17.77 5.77 9.83
N TYR A 122 17.64 6.10 11.11
CA TYR A 122 16.36 6.16 11.81
C TYR A 122 15.48 7.29 11.29
N GLN A 123 16.04 8.51 11.16
CA GLN A 123 15.31 9.64 10.59
C GLN A 123 14.88 9.36 9.15
N GLU A 124 15.75 8.76 8.34
CA GLU A 124 15.40 8.32 6.98
C GLU A 124 14.24 7.31 6.96
N THR A 125 14.11 6.44 7.98
CA THR A 125 12.96 5.54 8.10
C THR A 125 11.68 6.33 8.31
N LEU A 126 11.69 7.27 9.26
CA LEU A 126 10.51 8.09 9.58
C LEU A 126 10.10 8.99 8.42
N ASP A 127 11.07 9.62 7.76
CA ASP A 127 10.81 10.52 6.62
C ASP A 127 10.15 9.75 5.46
N LYS A 128 10.59 8.51 5.21
CA LYS A 128 10.00 7.66 4.18
C LYS A 128 8.57 7.24 4.52
N GLU A 129 8.31 6.83 5.76
CA GLU A 129 6.96 6.45 6.21
C GLU A 129 5.98 7.62 6.12
N PHE A 130 6.44 8.81 6.49
CA PHE A 130 5.67 10.03 6.33
C PHE A 130 5.36 10.33 4.85
N GLN A 131 6.34 10.17 3.96
CA GLN A 131 6.13 10.33 2.52
C GLN A 131 5.15 9.32 1.95
N ASP A 132 5.27 8.04 2.32
CA ASP A 132 4.38 6.97 1.87
C ASP A 132 2.93 7.24 2.35
N SER A 133 2.76 7.70 3.60
CA SER A 133 1.46 8.12 4.13
C SER A 133 0.84 9.28 3.35
N LEU A 134 1.65 10.29 2.98
CA LEU A 134 1.18 11.40 2.14
C LEU A 134 0.74 10.92 0.76
N LEU A 135 1.51 10.05 0.10
CA LEU A 135 1.17 9.54 -1.22
C LEU A 135 -0.15 8.77 -1.22
N ASN A 136 -0.36 7.90 -0.22
CA ASN A 136 -1.61 7.15 -0.08
C ASN A 136 -2.83 8.08 0.13
N SER A 137 -2.66 9.23 0.80
CA SER A 137 -3.74 10.20 0.98
C SER A 137 -4.12 10.96 -0.30
N VAL A 138 -3.20 11.07 -1.28
CA VAL A 138 -3.43 11.77 -2.55
C VAL A 138 -4.12 10.87 -3.58
N GLU A 139 -3.90 9.55 -3.52
CA GLU A 139 -4.56 8.59 -4.44
C GLU A 139 -6.07 8.45 -4.21
N GLU A 140 -6.60 8.88 -3.06
CA GLU A 140 -8.05 8.89 -2.76
C GLU A 140 -8.80 10.13 -3.30
N GLU A 141 -8.09 11.19 -3.68
CA GLU A 141 -8.70 12.36 -4.32
C GLU A 141 -8.76 12.15 -5.84
N GLU A 142 -9.89 11.63 -6.34
CA GLU A 142 -10.22 11.73 -7.76
C GLU A 142 -10.18 13.20 -8.16
N TYR A 143 -9.12 13.60 -8.88
CA TYR A 143 -8.97 14.93 -9.43
C TYR A 143 -10.10 15.17 -10.45
N GLU A 144 -11.24 15.64 -9.99
CA GLU A 144 -12.21 16.26 -10.86
C GLU A 144 -11.56 17.55 -11.38
N GLU A 145 -11.11 17.54 -12.64
CA GLU A 145 -10.78 18.78 -13.33
C GLU A 145 -11.91 19.80 -13.07
N PRO A 146 -11.61 21.07 -12.73
CA PRO A 146 -12.64 22.04 -12.41
C PRO A 146 -13.57 22.25 -13.61
N LYS A 147 -14.72 21.56 -13.61
CA LYS A 147 -15.73 21.67 -14.65
C LYS A 147 -16.36 23.06 -14.54
N ILE A 148 -16.51 23.75 -15.66
CA ILE A 148 -17.19 25.05 -15.68
C ILE A 148 -18.67 24.88 -15.35
N HIS A 149 -19.16 25.64 -14.36
CA HIS A 149 -20.56 25.64 -13.95
C HIS A 149 -21.26 26.93 -14.33
N CYS A 150 -22.55 26.84 -14.66
CA CYS A 150 -23.40 28.01 -14.83
C CYS A 150 -23.61 28.74 -13.49
N PRO A 151 -23.23 30.02 -13.34
CA PRO A 151 -23.38 30.75 -12.07
C PRO A 151 -24.84 30.99 -11.65
N LYS A 152 -25.81 30.75 -12.55
CA LYS A 152 -27.24 30.91 -12.26
C LYS A 152 -27.93 29.62 -11.82
N CYS A 153 -27.52 28.46 -12.34
CA CYS A 153 -28.24 27.20 -12.10
C CYS A 153 -27.34 25.98 -11.87
N ASN A 154 -26.03 26.20 -11.72
CA ASN A 154 -24.98 25.22 -11.46
C ASN A 154 -24.80 24.09 -12.50
N SER A 155 -25.53 24.12 -13.62
CA SER A 155 -25.39 23.13 -14.70
C SER A 155 -24.01 23.21 -15.36
N THR A 156 -23.44 22.05 -15.70
CA THR A 156 -22.20 21.89 -16.49
C THR A 156 -22.43 21.87 -18.01
N ASN A 157 -23.70 21.91 -18.46
CA ASN A 157 -24.04 21.96 -19.87
C ASN A 157 -23.83 23.37 -20.41
N ILE A 158 -22.59 23.67 -20.82
CA ILE A 158 -22.16 24.99 -21.29
C ILE A 158 -21.81 24.93 -22.78
N THR A 159 -22.39 25.83 -23.56
CA THR A 159 -22.09 26.01 -24.98
C THR A 159 -21.35 27.33 -25.20
N THR A 160 -20.20 27.27 -25.86
CA THR A 160 -19.41 28.45 -26.23
C THR A 160 -19.80 28.94 -27.62
N GLY A 161 -20.11 30.22 -27.77
CA GLY A 161 -20.45 30.80 -29.07
C GLY A 161 -20.14 32.29 -29.14
N GLN A 162 -20.08 32.84 -30.35
CA GLN A 162 -19.87 34.28 -30.53
C GLN A 162 -21.16 35.06 -30.30
N ARG A 163 -21.03 36.24 -29.68
CA ARG A 163 -22.13 37.19 -29.58
C ARG A 163 -22.53 37.63 -30.99
N GLY A 164 -23.76 37.31 -31.38
CA GLY A 164 -24.34 37.70 -32.65
C GLY A 164 -24.70 39.19 -32.72
N TYR A 165 -25.11 39.62 -33.91
CA TYR A 165 -25.57 40.97 -34.21
C TYR A 165 -26.84 41.34 -33.41
N SER A 166 -26.92 42.58 -32.91
CA SER A 166 -28.08 43.09 -32.17
C SER A 166 -28.57 44.37 -32.83
N PHE A 167 -29.87 44.43 -33.13
CA PHE A 167 -30.50 45.59 -33.77
C PHE A 167 -30.38 46.89 -32.97
N TRP A 168 -30.26 46.79 -31.63
CA TRP A 168 -30.16 47.95 -30.73
C TRP A 168 -28.72 48.42 -30.46
N THR A 169 -27.71 47.55 -30.63
CA THR A 169 -26.29 47.90 -30.35
C THR A 169 -25.40 47.85 -31.59
N GLY A 170 -25.96 47.52 -32.76
CA GLY A 170 -25.22 47.40 -34.02
C GLY A 170 -24.15 46.29 -33.96
N PHE A 171 -23.00 46.56 -34.57
CA PHE A 171 -21.82 45.68 -34.55
C PHE A 171 -20.96 45.79 -33.28
N LEU A 172 -21.31 46.67 -32.33
CA LEU A 172 -20.53 46.83 -31.10
C LEU A 172 -20.65 45.58 -30.22
N GLY A 173 -19.58 44.77 -30.26
CA GLY A 173 -19.47 43.51 -29.53
C GLY A 173 -19.77 42.25 -30.34
N SER A 174 -19.99 42.34 -31.66
CA SER A 174 -20.06 41.15 -32.51
C SER A 174 -18.72 40.43 -32.56
N GLY A 175 -18.72 39.10 -32.38
CA GLY A 175 -17.49 38.29 -32.42
C GLY A 175 -16.83 38.03 -31.07
N LYS A 176 -17.33 38.61 -29.96
CA LYS A 176 -16.85 38.27 -28.61
C LYS A 176 -17.35 36.89 -28.19
N THR A 177 -16.44 36.03 -27.75
CA THR A 177 -16.76 34.69 -27.21
C THR A 177 -17.56 34.82 -25.92
N MET A 178 -18.69 34.13 -25.84
CA MET A 178 -19.59 34.08 -24.69
C MET A 178 -19.94 32.64 -24.37
N ASN A 179 -19.96 32.31 -23.09
CA ASN A 179 -20.53 31.07 -22.59
C ASN A 179 -22.04 31.23 -22.47
N ARG A 180 -22.79 30.18 -22.80
CA ARG A 180 -24.23 30.08 -22.61
C ARG A 180 -24.55 28.76 -21.92
N CYS A 181 -25.33 28.81 -20.85
CA CYS A 181 -25.87 27.60 -20.23
C CYS A 181 -26.95 26.98 -21.11
N GLY A 182 -26.80 25.70 -21.47
CA GLY A 182 -27.80 24.91 -22.20
C GLY A 182 -29.06 24.64 -21.38
N ASN A 183 -28.96 24.64 -20.04
CA ASN A 183 -30.11 24.40 -19.16
C ASN A 183 -30.98 25.66 -18.95
N CYS A 184 -30.39 26.78 -18.52
CA CYS A 184 -31.15 27.98 -18.15
C CYS A 184 -30.97 29.17 -19.11
N GLY A 185 -30.12 29.04 -20.13
CA GLY A 185 -29.88 30.07 -21.12
C GLY A 185 -29.06 31.28 -20.65
N TYR A 186 -28.60 31.31 -19.39
CA TYR A 186 -27.75 32.39 -18.86
C TYR A 186 -26.45 32.53 -19.66
N LYS A 187 -26.00 33.76 -19.90
CA LYS A 187 -24.82 34.07 -20.73
C LYS A 187 -23.80 34.88 -19.94
N TRP A 188 -22.53 34.52 -20.01
CA TRP A 188 -21.43 35.22 -19.36
C TRP A 188 -20.15 35.20 -20.21
N THR A 189 -19.21 36.09 -19.91
CA THR A 189 -17.94 36.17 -20.63
C THR A 189 -16.92 35.21 -19.98
N PRO A 190 -16.19 34.38 -20.75
CA PRO A 190 -15.13 33.53 -20.20
C PRO A 190 -13.99 34.38 -19.61
N GLY A 191 -13.38 33.94 -18.50
CA GLY A 191 -12.19 34.57 -17.91
C GLY A 191 -12.44 35.82 -17.05
N LYS A 192 -13.66 36.00 -16.53
CA LYS A 192 -13.99 36.98 -15.49
C LYS A 192 -14.80 36.32 -14.38
#